data_AF-A0AAW1DA44-F1
#
_entry.id   AF-A0AAW1DA44-F1
#
_cell.length_a   1.000
_cell.length_b   1.000
_cell.length_c   1.000
_cell.angle_alpha   90.00
_cell.angle_beta   90.00
_cell.angle_gamma   90.00
#
_symmetry.space_group_name_H-M   'P 1'
#
loop_
_entity.id
_entity.type
_entity.pdbx_description
1 polymer ?
#
loop_
_entity_poly.entity_id
_entity_poly.type
_entity_poly.pdbx_seq_one_letter_code
_entity_poly.pdbx_strand_id
1 'polypeptide(L)'
;MIYIHGGDFIHGSSNSFPGHVMAAFYEVVVVTINYRLGALGFLSTGDQNSPGNYGILDMAMAVRWIFENIKYFNGDRDSITLFGPDAGAASAGLLMVNPRTRHMIHRVIAQSGSALADWALVQDRYRAQNTSRVFAQHLGCSIESSYKLVDCLRRHRSFLEIGNANDFMPQVGMFPWSPVMDLNFTVPGDSWYEGWKQENWFFTNFTAETLIKRGEFNRGLAYMTSVTTQEAAPIIATNDSLAPYYEIDEKWFDQKVEELVFRYNYTINRDGIFRAIKYRYTYWPDPKNNTHIREQYIDMMSDFIYRAPTDQIIKLLVDKDVPVYFYVMNTTIEALKLPEWRKAPHNIEHLLLAGAPFMDVEFFPSKLRLERNMWTNNDRNMSHFLMKAYTNFARFGNPTLSQILGLHFEMATKGNLRYLNLNTTYNSSILLNYRQTESAFWTWYLPTVIGIIVPTYPPFTEYWWEPKEPLQIAFWTMSGTSLLLIVIVVIFCILWKNAKRQSDRFYGTDLLMMAGPEEQGPEGIENRTQSAVKLKNHPVPNPRRSTSTPASLRSSNSSLKDSVISSPNGRPKTPPIKRIHSKRSSTDTPMTAV
;
A
#
# COMPACT_ATOMS: atom_id res chain seq x y z
N MET A 1 -26.84 -20.82 -10.19
CA MET A 1 -25.81 -20.28 -9.27
C MET A 1 -24.54 -20.03 -10.06
N ILE A 2 -23.93 -18.87 -9.91
CA ILE A 2 -22.72 -18.48 -10.65
C ILE A 2 -21.57 -18.36 -9.64
N TYR A 3 -20.58 -19.24 -9.76
CA TYR A 3 -19.36 -19.22 -8.95
C TYR A 3 -18.32 -18.29 -9.57
N ILE A 4 -17.91 -17.29 -8.81
CA ILE A 4 -16.76 -16.43 -9.11
C ILE A 4 -15.63 -16.88 -8.18
N HIS A 5 -14.51 -17.35 -8.72
CA HIS A 5 -13.39 -17.76 -7.88
C HIS A 5 -12.71 -16.55 -7.21
N GLY A 6 -12.25 -16.73 -5.98
CA GLY A 6 -11.32 -15.81 -5.31
C GLY A 6 -9.88 -15.97 -5.80
N GLY A 7 -8.93 -15.45 -5.01
CA GLY A 7 -7.50 -15.49 -5.27
C GLY A 7 -6.87 -14.11 -5.45
N ASP A 8 -7.22 -13.15 -4.60
CA ASP A 8 -6.62 -11.81 -4.51
C ASP A 8 -6.63 -11.01 -5.83
N PHE A 9 -7.54 -11.36 -6.76
CA PHE A 9 -7.57 -10.93 -8.18
C PHE A 9 -6.33 -11.29 -9.02
N ILE A 10 -5.33 -11.99 -8.49
CA ILE A 10 -4.08 -12.33 -9.19
C ILE A 10 -4.00 -13.79 -9.66
N HIS A 11 -4.72 -14.71 -9.01
CA HIS A 11 -4.68 -16.14 -9.32
C HIS A 11 -6.04 -16.82 -9.14
N GLY A 12 -6.16 -18.07 -9.60
CA GLY A 12 -7.41 -18.87 -9.57
C GLY A 12 -7.86 -19.33 -10.96
N SER A 13 -9.00 -20.03 -11.03
CA SER A 13 -9.65 -20.48 -12.27
C SER A 13 -11.07 -21.00 -11.96
N SER A 14 -11.95 -21.03 -12.97
CA SER A 14 -13.24 -21.74 -12.96
C SER A 14 -13.15 -23.18 -12.47
N ASN A 15 -12.00 -23.82 -12.68
CA ASN A 15 -11.79 -25.24 -12.41
C ASN A 15 -11.40 -25.53 -10.95
N SER A 16 -11.25 -24.51 -10.10
CA SER A 16 -10.99 -24.69 -8.66
C SER A 16 -12.21 -25.21 -7.89
N PHE A 17 -13.41 -25.06 -8.45
CA PHE A 17 -14.68 -25.46 -7.83
C PHE A 17 -15.42 -26.51 -8.68
N PRO A 18 -15.27 -27.81 -8.40
CA PRO A 18 -15.95 -28.89 -9.11
C PRO A 18 -17.45 -28.96 -8.73
N GLY A 19 -18.25 -28.00 -9.20
CA GLY A 19 -19.67 -27.84 -8.82
C GLY A 19 -20.64 -28.98 -9.20
N HIS A 20 -20.17 -30.11 -9.73
CA HIS A 20 -21.02 -31.18 -10.25
C HIS A 20 -21.76 -31.97 -9.15
N VAL A 21 -21.15 -32.19 -7.98
CA VAL A 21 -21.83 -32.81 -6.83
C VAL A 21 -22.98 -31.93 -6.34
N MET A 22 -22.74 -30.62 -6.19
CA MET A 22 -23.79 -29.65 -5.82
C MET A 22 -24.93 -29.61 -6.86
N ALA A 23 -24.60 -29.62 -8.15
CA ALA A 23 -25.60 -29.63 -9.22
C ALA A 23 -26.46 -30.90 -9.21
N ALA A 24 -25.83 -32.07 -9.01
CA ALA A 24 -26.52 -33.37 -9.04
C ALA A 24 -27.34 -33.65 -7.78
N PHE A 25 -26.84 -33.32 -6.58
CA PHE A 25 -27.52 -33.64 -5.31
C PHE A 25 -28.69 -32.71 -4.98
N TYR A 26 -28.69 -31.49 -5.52
CA TYR A 26 -29.66 -30.44 -5.18
C TYR A 26 -30.36 -29.81 -6.39
N GLU A 27 -30.19 -30.40 -7.57
CA GLU A 27 -30.86 -30.01 -8.83
C GLU A 27 -30.77 -28.49 -9.08
N VAL A 28 -29.55 -27.98 -9.15
CA VAL A 28 -29.25 -26.57 -9.45
C VAL A 28 -28.28 -26.46 -10.62
N VAL A 29 -28.53 -25.51 -11.52
CA VAL A 29 -27.54 -25.17 -12.56
C VAL A 29 -26.41 -24.37 -11.90
N VAL A 30 -25.23 -24.99 -11.79
CA VAL A 30 -24.00 -24.36 -11.32
C VAL A 30 -23.15 -23.97 -12.53
N VAL A 31 -22.76 -22.70 -12.62
CA VAL A 31 -21.86 -22.17 -13.65
C VAL A 31 -20.61 -21.65 -12.95
N THR A 32 -19.42 -22.09 -13.35
CA THR A 32 -18.15 -21.50 -12.89
C THR A 32 -17.55 -20.67 -14.02
N ILE A 33 -16.99 -19.49 -13.70
CA ILE A 33 -16.46 -18.57 -14.72
C ILE A 33 -14.96 -18.32 -14.53
N ASN A 34 -14.25 -18.05 -15.64
CA ASN A 34 -12.93 -17.43 -15.62
C ASN A 34 -13.08 -15.94 -15.94
N TYR A 35 -12.14 -15.14 -15.44
CA TYR A 35 -12.00 -13.73 -15.75
C TYR A 35 -10.51 -13.39 -15.84
N ARG A 36 -10.14 -12.28 -16.48
CA ARG A 36 -8.72 -11.87 -16.56
C ARG A 36 -8.18 -11.46 -15.19
N LEU A 37 -6.95 -11.89 -14.89
CA LEU A 37 -6.31 -11.78 -13.58
C LEU A 37 -5.07 -10.87 -13.62
N GLY A 38 -4.67 -10.36 -12.45
CA GLY A 38 -3.47 -9.55 -12.25
C GLY A 38 -3.43 -8.33 -13.17
N ALA A 39 -2.24 -8.02 -13.70
CA ALA A 39 -2.05 -6.93 -14.65
C ALA A 39 -2.90 -7.09 -15.94
N LEU A 40 -3.17 -8.33 -16.38
CA LEU A 40 -4.01 -8.59 -17.57
C LEU A 40 -5.50 -8.30 -17.31
N GLY A 41 -5.93 -8.36 -16.04
CA GLY A 41 -7.30 -8.05 -15.60
C GLY A 41 -7.51 -6.62 -15.14
N PHE A 42 -6.50 -5.98 -14.53
CA PHE A 42 -6.73 -4.79 -13.70
C PHE A 42 -5.71 -3.65 -13.87
N LEU A 43 -4.72 -3.77 -14.77
CA LEU A 43 -3.77 -2.68 -15.01
C LEU A 43 -4.47 -1.43 -15.56
N SER A 44 -4.40 -0.33 -14.81
CA SER A 44 -5.00 0.95 -15.16
C SER A 44 -3.96 2.07 -15.25
N THR A 45 -3.91 2.76 -16.38
CA THR A 45 -3.26 4.07 -16.53
C THR A 45 -4.20 5.22 -16.16
N GLY A 46 -5.41 4.93 -15.67
CA GLY A 46 -6.45 5.91 -15.40
C GLY A 46 -6.84 6.72 -16.66
N ASP A 47 -6.60 6.17 -17.85
CA ASP A 47 -6.83 6.81 -19.13
C ASP A 47 -7.10 5.79 -20.25
N GLN A 48 -7.48 6.29 -21.42
CA GLN A 48 -7.93 5.51 -22.58
C GLN A 48 -6.91 4.49 -23.14
N ASN A 49 -5.64 4.53 -22.73
CA ASN A 49 -4.65 3.54 -23.17
C ASN A 49 -4.86 2.20 -22.43
N SER A 50 -5.15 2.29 -21.13
CA SER A 50 -5.58 1.18 -20.30
C SER A 50 -6.52 1.69 -19.19
N PRO A 51 -7.86 1.68 -19.38
CA PRO A 51 -8.78 2.11 -18.34
C PRO A 51 -8.73 1.18 -17.11
N GLY A 52 -8.39 -0.10 -17.29
CA GLY A 52 -8.45 -1.13 -16.26
C GLY A 52 -9.79 -1.85 -16.26
N ASN A 53 -10.20 -2.39 -15.11
CA ASN A 53 -11.47 -3.09 -14.88
C ASN A 53 -11.79 -4.28 -15.80
N TYR A 54 -10.86 -4.74 -16.65
CA TYR A 54 -11.08 -5.81 -17.62
C TYR A 54 -11.61 -7.10 -16.99
N GLY A 55 -11.06 -7.54 -15.86
CA GLY A 55 -11.48 -8.75 -15.16
C GLY A 55 -12.91 -8.67 -14.61
N ILE A 56 -13.31 -7.54 -14.03
CA ILE A 56 -14.69 -7.38 -13.52
C ILE A 56 -15.69 -7.07 -14.64
N LEU A 57 -15.24 -6.52 -15.77
CA LEU A 57 -16.01 -6.43 -17.00
C LEU A 57 -16.22 -7.81 -17.66
N ASP A 58 -15.24 -8.73 -17.59
CA ASP A 58 -15.42 -10.14 -17.99
C ASP A 58 -16.52 -10.80 -17.17
N MET A 59 -16.50 -10.62 -15.83
CA MET A 59 -17.55 -11.14 -14.95
C MET A 59 -18.92 -10.54 -15.28
N ALA A 60 -19.00 -9.22 -15.52
CA ALA A 60 -20.24 -8.55 -15.88
C ALA A 60 -20.81 -9.06 -17.21
N MET A 61 -19.94 -9.32 -18.20
CA MET A 61 -20.33 -9.92 -19.48
C MET A 61 -20.74 -11.39 -19.33
N ALA A 62 -20.07 -12.17 -18.47
CA ALA A 62 -20.48 -13.53 -18.15
C ALA A 62 -21.86 -13.57 -17.47
N VAL A 63 -22.12 -12.72 -16.46
CA VAL A 63 -23.45 -12.59 -15.81
C VAL A 63 -24.52 -12.22 -16.84
N ARG A 64 -24.21 -11.29 -17.76
CA ARG A 64 -25.11 -10.92 -18.87
C ARG A 64 -25.39 -12.10 -19.80
N TRP A 65 -24.36 -12.81 -20.27
CA TRP A 65 -24.53 -13.97 -21.15
C TRP A 65 -25.39 -15.05 -20.48
N ILE A 66 -25.18 -15.29 -19.18
CA ILE A 66 -25.98 -16.22 -18.38
C ILE A 66 -27.45 -15.74 -18.32
N PHE A 67 -27.72 -14.48 -17.99
CA PHE A 67 -29.09 -13.93 -17.95
C PHE A 67 -29.84 -13.96 -19.30
N GLU A 68 -29.11 -13.88 -20.41
CA GLU A 68 -29.66 -13.98 -21.76
C GLU A 68 -29.88 -15.45 -22.22
N ASN A 69 -29.03 -16.39 -21.79
CA ASN A 69 -28.96 -17.75 -22.36
C ASN A 69 -29.27 -18.92 -21.41
N ILE A 70 -29.27 -18.75 -20.08
CA ILE A 70 -29.33 -19.89 -19.13
C ILE A 70 -30.62 -20.71 -19.22
N LYS A 71 -31.70 -20.13 -19.76
CA LYS A 71 -32.95 -20.80 -20.12
C LYS A 71 -32.75 -22.01 -21.06
N TYR A 72 -31.72 -22.00 -21.91
CA TYR A 72 -31.39 -23.12 -22.81
C TYR A 72 -30.69 -24.29 -22.08
N PHE A 73 -30.33 -24.10 -20.81
CA PHE A 73 -29.70 -25.06 -19.92
C PHE A 73 -30.61 -25.41 -18.73
N ASN A 74 -31.93 -25.22 -18.88
CA ASN A 74 -32.96 -25.38 -17.84
C ASN A 74 -32.74 -24.55 -16.57
N GLY A 75 -31.96 -23.47 -16.65
CA GLY A 75 -31.77 -22.54 -15.54
C GLY A 75 -32.70 -21.33 -15.60
N ASP A 76 -33.06 -20.82 -14.42
CA ASP A 76 -33.85 -19.60 -14.27
C ASP A 76 -32.96 -18.34 -14.27
N ARG A 77 -33.33 -17.36 -15.09
CA ARG A 77 -32.68 -16.05 -15.21
C ARG A 77 -33.12 -15.05 -14.14
N ASP A 78 -34.31 -15.22 -13.58
CA ASP A 78 -34.89 -14.33 -12.59
C ASP A 78 -34.64 -14.85 -11.14
N SER A 79 -33.74 -15.85 -11.02
CA SER A 79 -33.28 -16.45 -9.76
C SER A 79 -31.75 -16.61 -9.73
N ILE A 80 -31.02 -15.71 -10.41
CA ILE A 80 -29.55 -15.72 -10.43
C ILE A 80 -28.96 -15.36 -9.06
N THR A 81 -28.23 -16.32 -8.51
CA THR A 81 -27.39 -16.18 -7.31
C THR A 81 -25.92 -16.15 -7.70
N LEU A 82 -25.19 -15.10 -7.32
CA LEU A 82 -23.72 -15.08 -7.36
C LEU A 82 -23.16 -15.67 -6.06
N PHE A 83 -22.06 -16.42 -6.13
CA PHE A 83 -21.34 -16.88 -4.94
C PHE A 83 -19.84 -17.02 -5.19
N GLY A 84 -19.05 -17.01 -4.12
CA GLY A 84 -17.62 -17.30 -4.17
C GLY A 84 -16.88 -16.85 -2.91
N PRO A 85 -15.60 -17.25 -2.76
CA PRO A 85 -14.69 -16.76 -1.73
C PRO A 85 -14.00 -15.44 -2.11
N ASP A 86 -13.54 -14.70 -1.11
CA ASP A 86 -12.47 -13.71 -1.24
C ASP A 86 -12.75 -12.67 -2.38
N ALA A 87 -11.90 -12.55 -3.40
CA ALA A 87 -12.07 -11.65 -4.53
C ALA A 87 -13.34 -11.94 -5.34
N GLY A 88 -13.83 -13.19 -5.32
CA GLY A 88 -15.12 -13.58 -5.88
C GLY A 88 -16.30 -13.08 -5.04
N ALA A 89 -16.20 -13.15 -3.71
CA ALA A 89 -17.18 -12.57 -2.78
C ALA A 89 -17.26 -11.04 -2.93
N ALA A 90 -16.11 -10.38 -2.94
CA ALA A 90 -15.99 -8.94 -3.17
C ALA A 90 -16.56 -8.53 -4.54
N SER A 91 -16.23 -9.27 -5.60
CA SER A 91 -16.77 -9.04 -6.95
C SER A 91 -18.28 -9.20 -7.01
N ALA A 92 -18.85 -10.22 -6.37
CA ALA A 92 -20.30 -10.39 -6.30
C ALA A 92 -20.99 -9.20 -5.61
N GLY A 93 -20.41 -8.68 -4.53
CA GLY A 93 -20.88 -7.48 -3.83
C GLY A 93 -20.73 -6.18 -4.65
N LEU A 94 -19.73 -6.08 -5.53
CA LEU A 94 -19.59 -4.96 -6.48
C LEU A 94 -20.60 -5.08 -7.65
N LEU A 95 -20.83 -6.30 -8.15
CA LEU A 95 -21.73 -6.55 -9.28
C LEU A 95 -23.22 -6.40 -8.89
N MET A 96 -23.62 -6.73 -7.66
CA MET A 96 -25.02 -6.59 -7.21
C MET A 96 -25.51 -5.14 -7.10
N VAL A 97 -24.59 -4.17 -6.99
CA VAL A 97 -24.89 -2.72 -6.95
C VAL A 97 -24.60 -2.01 -8.27
N ASN A 98 -23.78 -2.60 -9.15
CA ASN A 98 -23.41 -1.99 -10.41
C ASN A 98 -24.65 -1.75 -11.30
N PRO A 99 -24.84 -0.53 -11.86
CA PRO A 99 -26.03 -0.19 -12.68
C PRO A 99 -26.36 -1.18 -13.80
N ARG A 100 -25.35 -1.82 -14.41
CA ARG A 100 -25.56 -2.77 -15.52
C ARG A 100 -25.93 -4.18 -15.08
N THR A 101 -25.46 -4.65 -13.93
CA THR A 101 -25.65 -6.05 -13.49
C THR A 101 -26.64 -6.24 -12.36
N ARG A 102 -26.90 -5.20 -11.56
CA ARG A 102 -27.80 -5.24 -10.40
C ARG A 102 -29.20 -5.79 -10.67
N HIS A 103 -29.75 -5.56 -11.86
CA HIS A 103 -31.10 -6.00 -12.21
C HIS A 103 -31.17 -7.48 -12.64
N MET A 104 -30.02 -8.11 -12.90
CA MET A 104 -29.91 -9.54 -13.22
C MET A 104 -29.64 -10.37 -11.95
N ILE A 105 -28.99 -9.78 -10.95
CA ILE A 105 -28.56 -10.47 -9.73
C ILE A 105 -29.69 -10.40 -8.70
N HIS A 106 -30.12 -11.58 -8.23
CA HIS A 106 -31.23 -11.71 -7.28
C HIS A 106 -30.73 -12.08 -5.88
N ARG A 107 -29.59 -12.77 -5.76
CA ARG A 107 -29.00 -13.16 -4.48
C ARG A 107 -27.48 -13.15 -4.54
N VAL A 108 -26.82 -12.93 -3.40
CA VAL A 108 -25.35 -13.04 -3.26
C VAL A 108 -25.01 -13.90 -2.06
N ILE A 109 -24.03 -14.81 -2.21
CA ILE A 109 -23.36 -15.52 -1.13
C ILE A 109 -21.89 -15.12 -1.10
N ALA A 110 -21.54 -14.20 -0.21
CA ALA A 110 -20.20 -13.62 -0.10
C ALA A 110 -19.40 -14.35 1.00
N GLN A 111 -18.53 -15.28 0.60
CA GLN A 111 -17.76 -16.09 1.54
C GLN A 111 -16.45 -15.37 1.88
N SER A 112 -16.27 -15.01 3.15
CA SER A 112 -14.96 -14.61 3.69
C SER A 112 -14.31 -13.49 2.84
N GLY A 113 -15.10 -12.47 2.51
CA GLY A 113 -14.75 -11.37 1.60
C GLY A 113 -15.91 -10.40 1.34
N SER A 114 -15.62 -9.12 1.10
CA SER A 114 -16.63 -8.05 1.03
C SER A 114 -16.24 -6.94 0.05
N ALA A 115 -17.23 -6.38 -0.65
CA ALA A 115 -17.08 -5.23 -1.54
C ALA A 115 -16.75 -3.90 -0.83
N LEU A 116 -16.62 -3.91 0.51
CA LEU A 116 -16.23 -2.75 1.33
C LEU A 116 -14.80 -2.84 1.87
N ALA A 117 -14.06 -3.93 1.61
CA ALA A 117 -12.66 -4.02 2.00
C ALA A 117 -11.79 -3.12 1.08
N ASP A 118 -10.74 -2.48 1.60
CA ASP A 118 -9.85 -1.61 0.78
C ASP A 118 -9.33 -2.34 -0.47
N TRP A 119 -8.95 -3.60 -0.29
CA TRP A 119 -8.38 -4.42 -1.35
C TRP A 119 -9.37 -4.76 -2.47
N ALA A 120 -10.68 -4.63 -2.23
CA ALA A 120 -11.73 -4.94 -3.20
C ALA A 120 -11.92 -3.86 -4.29
N LEU A 121 -11.58 -2.60 -4.02
CA LEU A 121 -11.79 -1.49 -4.96
C LEU A 121 -10.78 -0.36 -4.72
N VAL A 122 -9.83 -0.17 -5.64
CA VAL A 122 -8.92 0.99 -5.64
C VAL A 122 -9.70 2.25 -5.98
N GLN A 123 -9.98 3.07 -4.97
CA GLN A 123 -10.73 4.32 -5.10
C GLN A 123 -9.86 5.48 -5.63
N ASP A 124 -8.54 5.47 -5.35
CA ASP A 124 -7.61 6.50 -5.79
C ASP A 124 -7.00 6.17 -7.17
N ARG A 125 -7.25 7.07 -8.13
CA ARG A 125 -6.65 7.05 -9.47
C ARG A 125 -5.12 7.06 -9.43
N TYR A 126 -4.51 7.79 -8.49
CA TYR A 126 -3.05 7.92 -8.44
C TYR A 126 -2.37 6.64 -7.92
N ARG A 127 -2.96 5.93 -6.93
CA ARG A 127 -2.57 4.57 -6.53
C ARG A 127 -2.58 3.63 -7.74
N ALA A 128 -3.67 3.58 -8.50
CA ALA A 128 -3.76 2.73 -9.69
C ALA A 128 -2.70 3.08 -10.76
N GLN A 129 -2.54 4.37 -11.06
CA GLN A 129 -1.54 4.85 -12.02
C GLN A 129 -0.10 4.56 -11.59
N ASN A 130 0.23 4.78 -10.32
CA ASN A 130 1.58 4.56 -9.80
C ASN A 130 1.92 3.07 -9.75
N THR A 131 1.00 2.20 -9.32
CA THR A 131 1.20 0.73 -9.40
C THR A 131 1.51 0.28 -10.82
N SER A 132 0.74 0.74 -11.81
CA SER A 132 0.98 0.43 -13.23
C SER A 132 2.34 0.94 -13.74
N ARG A 133 2.83 2.10 -13.25
CA ARG A 133 4.15 2.63 -13.59
C ARG A 133 5.29 1.84 -12.96
N VAL A 134 5.21 1.53 -11.66
CA VAL A 134 6.25 0.74 -10.98
C VAL A 134 6.30 -0.70 -11.53
N PHE A 135 5.15 -1.29 -11.86
CA PHE A 135 5.08 -2.58 -12.54
C PHE A 135 5.75 -2.55 -13.93
N ALA A 136 5.47 -1.51 -14.73
CA ALA A 136 6.12 -1.35 -16.03
C ALA A 136 7.64 -1.15 -15.89
N GLN A 137 8.11 -0.40 -14.89
CA GLN A 137 9.55 -0.26 -14.60
C GLN A 137 10.19 -1.60 -14.19
N HIS A 138 9.50 -2.40 -13.38
CA HIS A 138 9.95 -3.75 -13.00
C HIS A 138 10.11 -4.66 -14.24
N LEU A 139 9.19 -4.56 -15.21
CA LEU A 139 9.30 -5.20 -16.52
C LEU A 139 10.14 -4.40 -17.55
N GLY A 140 10.94 -3.42 -17.12
CA GLY A 140 11.87 -2.67 -17.98
C GLY A 140 11.23 -1.87 -19.12
N CYS A 141 9.97 -1.49 -19.00
CA CYS A 141 9.22 -0.68 -19.97
C CYS A 141 9.31 0.82 -19.67
N SER A 142 9.20 1.66 -20.71
CA SER A 142 9.19 3.13 -20.56
C SER A 142 7.92 3.63 -19.85
N ILE A 143 8.09 4.60 -18.95
CA ILE A 143 7.01 5.26 -18.21
C ILE A 143 6.88 6.76 -18.54
N GLU A 144 7.43 7.20 -19.67
CA GLU A 144 7.33 8.59 -20.15
C GLU A 144 5.87 9.00 -20.47
N SER A 145 5.06 8.04 -20.91
CA SER A 145 3.63 8.21 -21.19
C SER A 145 2.89 6.90 -21.01
N SER A 146 1.60 6.97 -20.69
CA SER A 146 0.68 5.83 -20.62
C SER A 146 0.63 5.05 -21.93
N TYR A 147 0.69 5.73 -23.09
CA TYR A 147 0.81 5.05 -24.39
C TYR A 147 2.08 4.20 -24.50
N LYS A 148 3.28 4.78 -24.29
CA LYS A 148 4.55 4.03 -24.39
C LYS A 148 4.62 2.87 -23.39
N LEU A 149 4.07 3.07 -22.19
CA LEU A 149 3.97 2.06 -21.14
C LEU A 149 3.14 0.86 -21.62
N VAL A 150 1.91 1.12 -22.05
CA VAL A 150 0.96 0.09 -22.48
C VAL A 150 1.40 -0.59 -23.78
N ASP A 151 1.99 0.16 -24.72
CA ASP A 151 2.50 -0.39 -25.97
C ASP A 151 3.69 -1.33 -25.74
N CYS A 152 4.60 -0.98 -24.84
CA CYS A 152 5.70 -1.86 -24.43
C CYS A 152 5.19 -3.15 -23.79
N LEU A 153 4.21 -3.07 -22.88
CA LEU A 153 3.60 -4.27 -22.29
C LEU A 153 2.83 -5.12 -23.32
N ARG A 154 2.18 -4.52 -24.31
CA ARG A 154 1.41 -5.25 -25.34
C ARG A 154 2.28 -5.82 -26.48
N ARG A 155 3.42 -5.22 -26.83
CA ARG A 155 4.24 -5.57 -28.00
C ARG A 155 5.63 -6.13 -27.68
N HIS A 156 6.19 -5.81 -26.51
CA HIS A 156 7.57 -6.16 -26.15
C HIS A 156 7.68 -7.02 -24.89
N ARG A 157 6.55 -7.40 -24.29
CA ARG A 157 6.46 -8.41 -23.22
C ARG A 157 5.49 -9.51 -23.57
N SER A 158 5.81 -10.71 -23.14
CA SER A 158 4.92 -11.87 -23.22
C SER A 158 3.88 -11.84 -22.11
N PHE A 159 2.71 -12.44 -22.36
CA PHE A 159 1.69 -12.64 -21.33
C PHE A 159 2.23 -13.48 -20.15
N LEU A 160 3.25 -14.31 -20.38
CA LEU A 160 3.91 -15.13 -19.35
C LEU A 160 4.82 -14.30 -18.44
N GLU A 161 5.60 -13.35 -18.97
CA GLU A 161 6.35 -12.37 -18.15
C GLU A 161 5.39 -11.51 -17.31
N ILE A 162 4.28 -11.07 -17.90
CA ILE A 162 3.27 -10.23 -17.21
C ILE A 162 2.51 -11.02 -16.15
N GLY A 163 2.14 -12.28 -16.45
CA GLY A 163 1.36 -13.14 -15.57
C GLY A 163 2.16 -13.84 -14.46
N ASN A 164 3.47 -14.07 -14.65
CA ASN A 164 4.33 -14.70 -13.64
C ASN A 164 5.07 -13.69 -12.75
N ALA A 165 4.82 -12.39 -12.88
CA ALA A 165 5.40 -11.33 -12.04
C ALA A 165 4.79 -11.30 -10.61
N ASN A 166 4.70 -12.47 -9.98
CA ASN A 166 4.00 -12.70 -8.70
C ASN A 166 4.75 -12.10 -7.50
N ASP A 167 6.06 -11.87 -7.63
CA ASP A 167 6.88 -11.20 -6.61
C ASP A 167 6.60 -9.68 -6.53
N PHE A 168 5.73 -9.13 -7.40
CA PHE A 168 5.39 -7.72 -7.44
C PHE A 168 4.49 -7.30 -6.28
N MET A 169 5.10 -6.85 -5.19
CA MET A 169 4.40 -6.25 -4.05
C MET A 169 4.10 -4.76 -4.28
N PRO A 170 2.87 -4.28 -4.00
CA PRO A 170 2.52 -2.88 -4.12
C PRO A 170 3.21 -2.02 -3.05
N GLN A 171 3.49 -0.77 -3.40
CA GLN A 171 3.95 0.23 -2.43
C GLN A 171 2.83 0.73 -1.51
N VAL A 172 1.57 0.72 -1.99
CA VAL A 172 0.40 1.25 -1.27
C VAL A 172 -0.81 0.30 -1.34
N GLY A 173 -1.39 0.01 -0.18
CA GLY A 173 -2.51 -0.92 0.01
C GLY A 173 -2.14 -2.41 -0.11
N MET A 174 -3.09 -3.32 0.17
CA MET A 174 -2.79 -4.75 0.33
C MET A 174 -2.33 -5.44 -0.96
N PHE A 175 -3.14 -5.35 -2.03
CA PHE A 175 -2.92 -6.03 -3.30
C PHE A 175 -2.60 -5.02 -4.41
N PRO A 176 -1.78 -5.39 -5.42
CA PRO A 176 -1.43 -4.52 -6.54
C PRO A 176 -2.55 -4.40 -7.58
N TRP A 177 -3.40 -5.43 -7.69
CA TRP A 177 -4.41 -5.57 -8.73
C TRP A 177 -5.76 -5.82 -8.09
N SER A 178 -6.76 -4.99 -8.40
CA SER A 178 -8.17 -5.18 -8.10
C SER A 178 -8.99 -4.16 -8.92
N PRO A 179 -10.33 -4.20 -8.93
CA PRO A 179 -11.16 -3.19 -9.58
C PRO A 179 -10.77 -1.76 -9.21
N VAL A 180 -10.90 -0.83 -10.16
CA VAL A 180 -10.61 0.60 -9.99
C VAL A 180 -11.89 1.42 -10.09
N MET A 181 -11.97 2.55 -9.39
CA MET A 181 -13.08 3.50 -9.55
C MET A 181 -12.79 4.43 -10.73
N ASP A 182 -13.68 4.50 -11.72
CA ASP A 182 -13.46 5.20 -13.00
C ASP A 182 -13.67 6.73 -12.89
N LEU A 183 -13.37 7.32 -11.73
CA LEU A 183 -13.63 8.73 -11.44
C LEU A 183 -12.67 9.64 -12.23
N ASN A 184 -13.23 10.42 -13.15
CA ASN A 184 -12.49 11.29 -14.09
C ASN A 184 -11.52 10.52 -15.01
N PHE A 185 -11.82 9.26 -15.33
CA PHE A 185 -11.08 8.46 -16.32
C PHE A 185 -11.51 8.84 -17.74
N THR A 186 -10.56 8.89 -18.67
CA THR A 186 -10.89 8.76 -20.10
C THR A 186 -10.95 7.28 -20.45
N VAL A 187 -11.99 6.87 -21.18
CA VAL A 187 -12.17 5.49 -21.64
C VAL A 187 -12.18 5.44 -23.17
N PRO A 188 -11.95 4.27 -23.81
CA PRO A 188 -12.05 4.13 -25.26
C PRO A 188 -13.41 4.55 -25.83
N GLY A 189 -13.42 5.13 -27.03
CA GLY A 189 -14.65 5.46 -27.76
C GLY A 189 -15.29 4.26 -28.48
N ASP A 190 -16.49 4.49 -29.02
CA ASP A 190 -17.39 3.50 -29.66
C ASP A 190 -16.77 2.61 -30.76
N SER A 191 -15.63 3.00 -31.33
CA SER A 191 -14.96 2.27 -32.42
C SER A 191 -13.73 1.47 -31.98
N TRP A 192 -13.47 1.30 -30.67
CA TRP A 192 -12.30 0.54 -30.20
C TRP A 192 -12.53 -0.97 -30.29
N TYR A 193 -13.68 -1.47 -29.82
CA TYR A 193 -14.05 -2.89 -29.86
C TYR A 193 -15.42 -3.05 -30.51
N GLU A 194 -15.58 -4.07 -31.36
CA GLU A 194 -16.82 -4.30 -32.10
C GLU A 194 -18.00 -4.55 -31.16
N GLY A 195 -19.08 -3.77 -31.34
CA GLY A 195 -20.30 -3.86 -30.52
C GLY A 195 -20.20 -3.23 -29.12
N TRP A 196 -19.09 -2.59 -28.75
CA TRP A 196 -18.93 -1.88 -27.46
C TRP A 196 -18.94 -0.36 -27.64
N LYS A 197 -19.84 0.33 -26.95
CA LYS A 197 -19.85 1.79 -26.84
C LYS A 197 -18.91 2.28 -25.74
N GLN A 198 -18.56 3.57 -25.78
CA GLN A 198 -17.83 4.28 -24.74
C GLN A 198 -18.43 4.04 -23.35
N GLU A 199 -19.76 4.02 -23.25
CA GLU A 199 -20.48 3.69 -22.04
C GLU A 199 -20.02 2.36 -21.42
N ASN A 200 -19.90 1.30 -22.23
CA ASN A 200 -19.68 -0.07 -21.76
C ASN A 200 -18.38 -0.25 -20.98
N TRP A 201 -17.39 0.61 -21.21
CA TRP A 201 -16.09 0.60 -20.52
C TRP A 201 -16.14 1.13 -19.08
N PHE A 202 -17.09 2.01 -18.74
CA PHE A 202 -17.23 2.50 -17.37
C PHE A 202 -17.83 1.41 -16.47
N PHE A 203 -17.13 1.03 -15.41
CA PHE A 203 -17.63 0.11 -14.39
C PHE A 203 -18.38 0.88 -13.28
N THR A 204 -17.71 1.72 -12.49
CA THR A 204 -18.35 2.49 -11.41
C THR A 204 -17.67 3.81 -11.08
N ASN A 205 -18.49 4.81 -10.75
CA ASN A 205 -18.10 6.13 -10.23
C ASN A 205 -18.48 6.34 -8.75
N PHE A 206 -19.01 5.32 -8.07
CA PHE A 206 -19.38 5.35 -6.65
C PHE A 206 -18.92 4.08 -5.92
N THR A 207 -18.65 4.20 -4.62
CA THR A 207 -18.38 3.03 -3.76
C THR A 207 -19.62 2.17 -3.58
N ALA A 208 -19.44 0.86 -3.32
CA ALA A 208 -20.55 -0.03 -3.00
C ALA A 208 -21.34 0.44 -1.77
N GLU A 209 -20.67 0.98 -0.75
CA GLU A 209 -21.33 1.63 0.39
C GLU A 209 -22.27 2.76 -0.03
N THR A 210 -21.85 3.63 -0.95
CA THR A 210 -22.69 4.74 -1.44
C THR A 210 -23.91 4.22 -2.18
N LEU A 211 -23.76 3.16 -2.98
CA LEU A 211 -24.85 2.57 -3.75
C LEU A 211 -25.84 1.82 -2.84
N ILE A 212 -25.36 1.05 -1.85
CA ILE A 212 -26.23 0.42 -0.84
C ILE A 212 -26.98 1.48 -0.03
N LYS A 213 -26.29 2.55 0.43
CA LYS A 213 -26.93 3.68 1.14
C LYS A 213 -28.02 4.39 0.32
N ARG A 214 -27.94 4.36 -1.02
CA ARG A 214 -28.98 4.88 -1.93
C ARG A 214 -30.08 3.87 -2.27
N GLY A 215 -29.92 2.57 -1.98
CA GLY A 215 -30.86 1.51 -2.39
C GLY A 215 -30.67 1.05 -3.85
N GLU A 216 -29.49 1.23 -4.41
CA GLU A 216 -29.18 1.10 -5.85
C GLU A 216 -28.86 -0.35 -6.27
N PHE A 217 -29.69 -1.30 -5.82
CA PHE A 217 -29.55 -2.75 -6.03
C PHE A 217 -30.92 -3.39 -6.37
N ASN A 218 -31.00 -4.72 -6.54
CA ASN A 218 -32.27 -5.41 -6.83
C ASN A 218 -33.24 -5.33 -5.63
N ARG A 219 -34.51 -4.94 -5.85
CA ARG A 219 -35.52 -4.92 -4.78
C ARG A 219 -35.81 -6.30 -4.17
N GLY A 220 -35.56 -7.38 -4.92
CA GLY A 220 -35.66 -8.76 -4.44
C GLY A 220 -34.35 -9.32 -3.88
N LEU A 221 -33.33 -8.49 -3.63
CA LEU A 221 -32.03 -8.95 -3.15
C LEU A 221 -32.14 -9.68 -1.80
N ALA A 222 -31.56 -10.87 -1.71
CA ALA A 222 -31.19 -11.51 -0.45
C ALA A 222 -29.67 -11.68 -0.37
N TYR A 223 -29.09 -11.58 0.83
CA TYR A 223 -27.64 -11.67 1.04
C TYR A 223 -27.32 -12.75 2.07
N MET A 224 -26.34 -13.61 1.78
CA MET A 224 -25.74 -14.51 2.74
C MET A 224 -24.22 -14.28 2.77
N THR A 225 -23.59 -14.38 3.93
CA THR A 225 -22.15 -14.14 4.06
C THR A 225 -21.51 -14.94 5.18
N SER A 226 -20.18 -15.05 5.16
CA SER A 226 -19.41 -15.77 6.17
C SER A 226 -18.05 -15.16 6.45
N VAL A 227 -17.46 -15.56 7.58
CA VAL A 227 -16.04 -15.39 7.91
C VAL A 227 -15.53 -16.62 8.66
N THR A 228 -14.21 -16.82 8.69
CA THR A 228 -13.54 -17.90 9.45
C THR A 228 -12.93 -17.38 10.76
N THR A 229 -12.75 -18.26 11.77
CA THR A 229 -12.19 -17.84 13.06
C THR A 229 -10.67 -17.62 13.08
N GLN A 230 -9.95 -17.88 11.98
CA GLN A 230 -8.52 -17.54 11.81
C GLN A 230 -8.17 -17.22 10.34
N GLU A 231 -8.89 -16.29 9.69
CA GLU A 231 -8.72 -15.95 8.26
C GLU A 231 -7.24 -15.75 7.86
N ALA A 232 -6.47 -15.03 8.67
CA ALA A 232 -5.08 -14.70 8.36
C ALA A 232 -4.05 -15.78 8.73
N ALA A 233 -4.46 -16.95 9.25
CA ALA A 233 -3.54 -18.05 9.58
C ALA A 233 -2.67 -18.52 8.38
N PRO A 234 -3.16 -18.52 7.12
CA PRO A 234 -2.32 -18.80 5.94
C PRO A 234 -1.12 -17.85 5.81
N ILE A 235 -1.22 -16.57 6.20
CA ILE A 235 -0.12 -15.59 6.11
C ILE A 235 1.10 -16.03 6.91
N ILE A 236 0.87 -16.75 8.02
CA ILE A 236 1.93 -17.36 8.83
C ILE A 236 2.31 -18.73 8.26
N ALA A 237 1.31 -19.56 7.94
CA ALA A 237 1.51 -20.95 7.52
C ALA A 237 2.17 -21.12 6.14
N THR A 238 2.25 -20.06 5.33
CA THR A 238 3.00 -20.03 4.06
C THR A 238 4.33 -19.28 4.14
N ASN A 239 4.70 -18.77 5.32
CA ASN A 239 5.96 -18.05 5.51
C ASN A 239 7.10 -19.02 5.83
N ASP A 240 7.88 -19.37 4.80
CA ASP A 240 9.05 -20.26 4.91
C ASP A 240 10.08 -19.78 5.95
N SER A 241 10.15 -18.48 6.27
CA SER A 241 11.07 -17.94 7.28
C SER A 241 10.62 -18.19 8.73
N LEU A 242 9.38 -18.63 8.95
CA LEU A 242 8.84 -18.99 10.27
C LEU A 242 8.70 -20.52 10.44
N ALA A 243 8.91 -21.29 9.39
CA ALA A 243 8.86 -22.76 9.44
C ALA A 243 10.06 -23.33 10.25
N PRO A 244 9.89 -24.46 10.97
CA PRO A 244 8.67 -25.27 11.10
C PRO A 244 7.77 -24.89 12.29
N TYR A 245 8.21 -23.99 13.18
CA TYR A 245 7.55 -23.74 14.47
C TYR A 245 6.40 -22.73 14.40
N TYR A 246 6.45 -21.80 13.43
CA TYR A 246 5.46 -20.75 13.21
C TYR A 246 5.20 -19.91 14.46
N GLU A 247 6.24 -19.59 15.22
CA GLU A 247 6.19 -18.67 16.36
C GLU A 247 6.47 -17.22 15.93
N ILE A 248 5.98 -16.26 16.71
CA ILE A 248 6.10 -14.83 16.49
C ILE A 248 6.46 -14.16 17.82
N ASP A 249 7.46 -13.28 17.81
CA ASP A 249 7.84 -12.46 18.96
C ASP A 249 7.24 -11.03 18.86
N GLU A 250 7.36 -10.26 19.95
CA GLU A 250 6.85 -8.88 20.00
C GLU A 250 7.50 -7.99 18.92
N LYS A 251 8.77 -8.24 18.59
CA LYS A 251 9.51 -7.46 17.60
C LYS A 251 8.99 -7.69 16.17
N TRP A 252 8.69 -8.94 15.80
CA TRP A 252 8.10 -9.27 14.51
C TRP A 252 6.68 -8.71 14.40
N PHE A 253 5.90 -8.79 15.48
CA PHE A 253 4.57 -8.16 15.56
C PHE A 253 4.67 -6.65 15.29
N ASP A 254 5.52 -5.93 16.03
CA ASP A 254 5.73 -4.49 15.86
C ASP A 254 6.17 -4.14 14.44
N GLN A 255 7.14 -4.88 13.88
CA GLN A 255 7.58 -4.68 12.49
C GLN A 255 6.42 -4.81 11.51
N LYS A 256 5.50 -5.79 11.69
CA LYS A 256 4.36 -5.96 10.77
C LYS A 256 3.25 -4.93 10.97
N VAL A 257 3.05 -4.40 12.17
CA VAL A 257 2.19 -3.21 12.36
C VAL A 257 2.81 -1.99 11.68
N GLU A 258 4.13 -1.77 11.78
CA GLU A 258 4.81 -0.67 11.08
C GLU A 258 4.74 -0.81 9.54
N GLU A 259 4.98 -2.00 8.99
CA GLU A 259 4.82 -2.28 7.56
C GLU A 259 3.38 -2.01 7.08
N LEU A 260 2.36 -2.37 7.88
CA LEU A 260 0.96 -2.10 7.59
C LEU A 260 0.66 -0.59 7.59
N VAL A 261 1.06 0.14 8.63
CA VAL A 261 0.80 1.58 8.76
C VAL A 261 1.52 2.38 7.68
N PHE A 262 2.73 1.95 7.27
CA PHE A 262 3.43 2.52 6.12
C PHE A 262 2.72 2.22 4.79
N ARG A 263 2.31 0.97 4.54
CA ARG A 263 1.64 0.53 3.31
C ARG A 263 0.29 1.21 3.08
N TYR A 264 -0.41 1.63 4.13
CA TYR A 264 -1.64 2.42 3.99
C TYR A 264 -1.41 3.94 3.98
N ASN A 265 -0.15 4.37 3.93
CA ASN A 265 0.27 5.77 3.80
C ASN A 265 -0.41 6.70 4.83
N TYR A 266 -0.51 6.25 6.09
CA TYR A 266 -1.12 7.02 7.18
C TYR A 266 -0.16 8.11 7.71
N THR A 267 0.26 9.02 6.83
CA THR A 267 1.37 9.97 7.05
C THR A 267 1.12 11.01 8.14
N ILE A 268 -0.14 11.29 8.49
CA ILE A 268 -0.50 12.34 9.46
C ILE A 268 -0.19 11.91 10.90
N ASN A 269 -0.35 10.62 11.23
CA ASN A 269 -0.29 10.13 12.62
C ASN A 269 0.19 8.67 12.73
N ARG A 270 1.32 8.34 12.08
CA ARG A 270 1.92 6.97 12.10
C ARG A 270 2.00 6.39 13.51
N ASP A 271 2.55 7.17 14.45
CA ASP A 271 2.75 6.76 15.84
C ASP A 271 1.44 6.50 16.59
N GLY A 272 0.44 7.38 16.46
CA GLY A 272 -0.86 7.20 17.11
C GLY A 272 -1.58 5.96 16.61
N ILE A 273 -1.48 5.67 15.31
CA ILE A 273 -2.11 4.50 14.67
C ILE A 273 -1.37 3.21 15.05
N PHE A 274 -0.03 3.21 15.01
CA PHE A 274 0.77 2.08 15.48
C PHE A 274 0.43 1.74 16.95
N ARG A 275 0.42 2.75 17.83
CA ARG A 275 0.10 2.58 19.25
C ARG A 275 -1.36 2.15 19.46
N ALA A 276 -2.31 2.63 18.65
CA ALA A 276 -3.70 2.20 18.70
C ALA A 276 -3.87 0.73 18.31
N ILE A 277 -3.24 0.28 17.22
CA ILE A 277 -3.27 -1.12 16.77
C ILE A 277 -2.59 -2.03 17.80
N LYS A 278 -1.38 -1.67 18.25
CA LYS A 278 -0.68 -2.41 19.31
C LYS A 278 -1.47 -2.44 20.62
N TYR A 279 -2.13 -1.34 20.99
CA TYR A 279 -2.99 -1.33 22.19
C TYR A 279 -4.18 -2.28 22.06
N ARG A 280 -4.82 -2.30 20.88
CA ARG A 280 -6.01 -3.12 20.64
C ARG A 280 -5.72 -4.61 20.58
N TYR A 281 -4.54 -4.98 20.07
CA TYR A 281 -4.14 -6.36 19.81
C TYR A 281 -3.04 -6.90 20.75
N THR A 282 -2.54 -6.14 21.73
CA THR A 282 -1.76 -6.74 22.83
C THR A 282 -2.66 -7.60 23.74
N TYR A 283 -2.27 -8.85 24.00
CA TYR A 283 -2.93 -9.68 25.02
C TYR A 283 -2.48 -9.27 26.43
N TRP A 284 -3.14 -8.27 27.00
CA TRP A 284 -2.74 -7.62 28.25
C TRP A 284 -2.53 -8.51 29.50
N PRO A 285 -3.21 -9.67 29.68
CA PRO A 285 -2.92 -10.56 30.81
C PRO A 285 -1.54 -11.24 30.75
N ASP A 286 -0.99 -11.47 29.54
CA ASP A 286 0.35 -12.02 29.33
C ASP A 286 0.94 -11.51 27.99
N PRO A 287 1.46 -10.27 27.98
CA PRO A 287 1.84 -9.59 26.73
C PRO A 287 3.15 -10.11 26.12
N LYS A 288 3.86 -11.03 26.79
CA LYS A 288 5.17 -11.58 26.34
C LYS A 288 5.07 -12.99 25.76
N ASN A 289 3.85 -13.51 25.60
CA ASN A 289 3.62 -14.89 25.23
C ASN A 289 3.54 -15.07 23.71
N ASN A 290 4.55 -15.69 23.10
CA ASN A 290 4.61 -15.97 21.65
C ASN A 290 3.32 -16.60 21.09
N THR A 291 2.62 -17.42 21.87
CA THR A 291 1.36 -18.04 21.42
C THR A 291 0.26 -17.00 21.27
N HIS A 292 0.05 -16.15 22.28
CA HIS A 292 -0.96 -15.10 22.22
C HIS A 292 -0.56 -13.97 21.27
N ILE A 293 0.73 -13.60 21.17
CA ILE A 293 1.22 -12.65 20.15
C ILE A 293 0.87 -13.16 18.74
N ARG A 294 1.08 -14.45 18.46
CA ARG A 294 0.66 -15.09 17.21
C ARG A 294 -0.85 -15.05 17.00
N GLU A 295 -1.64 -15.47 17.99
CA GLU A 295 -3.11 -15.48 17.87
C GLU A 295 -3.65 -14.07 17.59
N GLN A 296 -3.16 -13.07 18.33
CA GLN A 296 -3.56 -11.68 18.18
C GLN A 296 -3.12 -11.07 16.84
N TYR A 297 -1.98 -11.49 16.28
CA TYR A 297 -1.60 -11.10 14.91
C TYR A 297 -2.55 -11.67 13.86
N ILE A 298 -2.93 -12.95 13.99
CA ILE A 298 -3.91 -13.57 13.10
C ILE A 298 -5.25 -12.84 13.23
N ASP A 299 -5.70 -12.57 14.46
CA ASP A 299 -6.94 -11.84 14.72
C ASP A 299 -6.90 -10.41 14.15
N MET A 300 -5.80 -9.67 14.34
CA MET A 300 -5.59 -8.32 13.79
C MET A 300 -5.78 -8.30 12.27
N MET A 301 -5.10 -9.19 11.55
CA MET A 301 -5.16 -9.25 10.10
C MET A 301 -6.50 -9.82 9.61
N SER A 302 -7.11 -10.77 10.34
CA SER A 302 -8.44 -11.33 10.02
C SER A 302 -9.56 -10.29 10.19
N ASP A 303 -9.48 -9.51 11.27
CA ASP A 303 -10.40 -8.42 11.55
C ASP A 303 -10.29 -7.32 10.49
N PHE A 304 -9.07 -6.91 10.15
CA PHE A 304 -8.79 -5.87 9.16
C PHE A 304 -9.18 -6.26 7.73
N ILE A 305 -8.72 -7.42 7.24
CA ILE A 305 -8.89 -7.81 5.83
C ILE A 305 -10.32 -8.25 5.52
N TYR A 306 -10.97 -8.99 6.43
CA TYR A 306 -12.22 -9.72 6.12
C TYR A 306 -13.38 -9.39 7.05
N ARG A 307 -13.21 -9.44 8.38
CA ARG A 307 -14.36 -9.40 9.30
C ARG A 307 -14.98 -8.01 9.43
N ALA A 308 -14.18 -6.98 9.63
CA ALA A 308 -14.67 -5.60 9.74
C ALA A 308 -15.42 -5.11 8.47
N PRO A 309 -14.92 -5.32 7.23
CA PRO A 309 -15.69 -4.95 6.02
C PRO A 309 -16.89 -5.89 5.75
N THR A 310 -16.93 -7.09 6.34
CA THR A 310 -18.12 -7.97 6.29
C THR A 310 -19.19 -7.51 7.29
N ASP A 311 -18.81 -7.16 8.51
CA ASP A 311 -19.68 -6.51 9.51
C ASP A 311 -20.27 -5.20 8.98
N GLN A 312 -19.47 -4.37 8.31
CA GLN A 312 -19.93 -3.14 7.68
C GLN A 312 -21.00 -3.39 6.61
N ILE A 313 -20.80 -4.38 5.70
CA ILE A 313 -21.78 -4.63 4.63
C ILE A 313 -23.07 -5.27 5.16
N ILE A 314 -22.98 -6.15 6.18
CA ILE A 314 -24.15 -6.66 6.91
C ILE A 314 -24.99 -5.49 7.45
N LYS A 315 -24.36 -4.55 8.16
CA LYS A 315 -25.04 -3.39 8.75
C LYS A 315 -25.72 -2.52 7.69
N LEU A 316 -25.05 -2.19 6.59
CA LEU A 316 -25.62 -1.37 5.52
C LEU A 316 -26.79 -2.04 4.80
N LEU A 317 -26.80 -3.38 4.68
CA LEU A 317 -27.90 -4.12 4.05
C LEU A 317 -29.10 -4.29 5.01
N VAL A 318 -28.84 -4.57 6.30
CA VAL A 318 -29.88 -4.60 7.34
C VAL A 318 -30.54 -3.23 7.54
N ASP A 319 -29.79 -2.12 7.40
CA ASP A 319 -30.31 -0.75 7.36
C ASP A 319 -31.14 -0.41 6.10
N LYS A 320 -31.30 -1.37 5.18
CA LYS A 320 -32.11 -1.28 3.95
C LYS A 320 -33.14 -2.41 3.84
N ASP A 321 -33.47 -3.06 4.96
CA ASP A 321 -34.46 -4.14 5.05
C ASP A 321 -34.17 -5.35 4.12
N VAL A 322 -32.91 -5.51 3.69
CA VAL A 322 -32.45 -6.68 2.93
C VAL A 322 -32.38 -7.89 3.86
N PRO A 323 -32.92 -9.06 3.49
CA PRO A 323 -32.71 -10.29 4.24
C PRO A 323 -31.22 -10.68 4.23
N VAL A 324 -30.57 -10.56 5.39
CA VAL A 324 -29.16 -10.94 5.59
C VAL A 324 -29.05 -12.16 6.49
N TYR A 325 -28.34 -13.18 6.02
CA TYR A 325 -27.94 -14.36 6.78
C TYR A 325 -26.42 -14.39 6.96
N PHE A 326 -25.94 -14.67 8.17
CA PHE A 326 -24.51 -14.67 8.49
C PHE A 326 -24.12 -15.95 9.24
N TYR A 327 -22.96 -16.53 8.91
CA TYR A 327 -22.35 -17.60 9.70
C TYR A 327 -20.86 -17.37 9.94
N VAL A 328 -20.35 -17.92 11.04
CA VAL A 328 -18.93 -17.93 11.37
C VAL A 328 -18.45 -19.38 11.33
N MET A 329 -17.44 -19.67 10.52
CA MET A 329 -16.80 -20.99 10.47
C MET A 329 -15.80 -21.09 11.62
N ASN A 330 -16.13 -21.87 12.64
CA ASN A 330 -15.34 -22.10 13.84
C ASN A 330 -14.90 -23.57 13.99
N THR A 331 -14.85 -24.31 12.89
CA THR A 331 -14.35 -25.68 12.84
C THR A 331 -13.43 -25.90 11.64
N THR A 332 -12.61 -26.94 11.74
CA THR A 332 -11.78 -27.45 10.64
C THR A 332 -12.44 -28.65 9.98
N ILE A 333 -11.99 -28.97 8.78
CA ILE A 333 -12.11 -30.34 8.25
C ILE A 333 -11.25 -31.25 9.13
N GLU A 334 -11.87 -32.19 9.84
CA GLU A 334 -11.23 -33.08 10.81
C GLU A 334 -10.17 -33.95 10.12
N ALA A 335 -10.49 -34.43 8.92
CA ALA A 335 -9.59 -35.25 8.12
C ALA A 335 -8.24 -34.60 7.76
N LEU A 336 -8.16 -33.25 7.69
CA LEU A 336 -6.94 -32.54 7.31
C LEU A 336 -5.92 -32.42 8.46
N LYS A 337 -6.31 -32.70 9.72
CA LYS A 337 -5.42 -32.70 10.90
C LYS A 337 -4.50 -31.47 10.97
N LEU A 338 -5.09 -30.29 10.75
CA LEU A 338 -4.36 -29.02 10.79
C LEU A 338 -3.88 -28.75 12.23
N PRO A 339 -2.66 -28.21 12.46
CA PRO A 339 -2.23 -27.84 13.82
C PRO A 339 -3.17 -26.83 14.48
N GLU A 340 -3.53 -27.10 15.73
CA GLU A 340 -4.56 -26.39 16.53
C GLU A 340 -4.55 -24.87 16.42
N TRP A 341 -3.36 -24.24 16.38
CA TRP A 341 -3.22 -22.78 16.32
C TRP A 341 -3.89 -22.16 15.08
N ARG A 342 -4.01 -22.93 13.98
CA ARG A 342 -4.67 -22.48 12.75
C ARG A 342 -6.18 -22.40 12.88
N LYS A 343 -6.80 -23.08 13.86
CA LYS A 343 -8.26 -23.25 14.03
C LYS A 343 -8.94 -23.37 12.66
N ALA A 344 -10.02 -22.65 12.37
CA ALA A 344 -10.58 -22.56 11.01
C ALA A 344 -9.85 -21.49 10.17
N PRO A 345 -8.96 -21.84 9.22
CA PRO A 345 -8.31 -20.87 8.36
C PRO A 345 -9.22 -20.43 7.20
N HIS A 346 -8.84 -19.33 6.54
CA HIS A 346 -9.51 -18.85 5.33
C HIS A 346 -9.62 -19.94 4.24
N ASN A 347 -10.77 -19.96 3.54
CA ASN A 347 -11.17 -20.92 2.50
C ASN A 347 -11.25 -22.39 2.93
N ILE A 348 -11.27 -22.72 4.23
CA ILE A 348 -11.49 -24.09 4.71
C ILE A 348 -12.86 -24.65 4.27
N GLU A 349 -13.85 -23.78 4.13
CA GLU A 349 -15.20 -24.12 3.68
C GLU A 349 -15.28 -24.50 2.19
N HIS A 350 -14.27 -24.15 1.37
CA HIS A 350 -14.28 -24.39 -0.08
C HIS A 350 -14.36 -25.88 -0.41
N LEU A 351 -13.58 -26.72 0.29
CA LEU A 351 -13.60 -28.18 0.08
C LEU A 351 -14.93 -28.82 0.50
N LEU A 352 -15.53 -28.34 1.59
CA LEU A 352 -16.84 -28.80 2.05
C LEU A 352 -17.96 -28.38 1.08
N LEU A 353 -17.92 -27.15 0.58
CA LEU A 353 -18.90 -26.62 -0.37
C LEU A 353 -18.75 -27.24 -1.78
N ALA A 354 -17.54 -27.59 -2.18
CA ALA A 354 -17.26 -28.34 -3.41
C ALA A 354 -17.74 -29.80 -3.35
N GLY A 355 -18.16 -30.30 -2.18
CA GLY A 355 -18.58 -31.69 -2.01
C GLY A 355 -17.42 -32.68 -1.95
N ALA A 356 -16.21 -32.26 -1.58
CA ALA A 356 -15.01 -33.11 -1.57
C ALA A 356 -15.16 -34.45 -0.81
N PRO A 357 -15.91 -34.55 0.32
CA PRO A 357 -16.17 -35.84 0.97
C PRO A 357 -16.94 -36.85 0.11
N PHE A 358 -17.65 -36.40 -0.93
CA PHE A 358 -18.49 -37.20 -1.82
C PHE A 358 -17.89 -37.34 -3.23
N MET A 359 -16.62 -36.96 -3.42
CA MET A 359 -16.00 -36.80 -4.73
C MET A 359 -14.65 -37.51 -4.80
N ASP A 360 -14.30 -37.94 -6.01
CA ASP A 360 -12.99 -38.48 -6.34
C ASP A 360 -11.89 -37.42 -6.14
N VAL A 361 -10.78 -37.80 -5.50
CA VAL A 361 -9.69 -36.88 -5.12
C VAL A 361 -8.95 -36.30 -6.33
N GLU A 362 -9.08 -36.97 -7.47
CA GLU A 362 -8.54 -36.62 -8.78
C GLU A 362 -9.13 -35.31 -9.36
N PHE A 363 -10.28 -34.85 -8.84
CA PHE A 363 -10.84 -33.53 -9.17
C PHE A 363 -10.17 -32.36 -8.42
N PHE A 364 -9.26 -32.64 -7.47
CA PHE A 364 -8.59 -31.63 -6.65
C PHE A 364 -7.07 -31.58 -6.91
N PRO A 365 -6.42 -30.41 -6.70
CA PRO A 365 -4.97 -30.29 -6.91
C PRO A 365 -4.17 -31.24 -6.02
N SER A 366 -3.28 -32.04 -6.61
CA SER A 366 -2.44 -33.04 -5.91
C SER A 366 -1.58 -32.46 -4.77
N LYS A 367 -1.29 -31.15 -4.79
CA LYS A 367 -0.65 -30.41 -3.69
C LYS A 367 -1.40 -30.55 -2.35
N LEU A 368 -2.73 -30.76 -2.38
CA LEU A 368 -3.58 -30.91 -1.19
C LEU A 368 -3.44 -32.28 -0.50
N ARG A 369 -2.88 -33.30 -1.17
CA ARG A 369 -2.66 -34.66 -0.63
C ARG A 369 -3.91 -35.30 0.01
N LEU A 370 -5.04 -35.21 -0.70
CA LEU A 370 -6.31 -35.80 -0.25
C LEU A 370 -6.36 -37.31 -0.53
N GLU A 371 -6.95 -38.08 0.38
CA GLU A 371 -7.16 -39.53 0.28
C GLU A 371 -8.66 -39.85 0.30
N ARG A 372 -9.12 -40.80 -0.53
CA ARG A 372 -10.57 -41.09 -0.70
C ARG A 372 -11.29 -41.48 0.60
N ASN A 373 -10.56 -42.06 1.56
CA ASN A 373 -11.04 -42.58 2.84
C ASN A 373 -10.76 -41.67 4.05
N MET A 374 -10.21 -40.47 3.87
CA MET A 374 -9.84 -39.60 5.00
C MET A 374 -11.04 -38.97 5.73
N TRP A 375 -12.13 -38.72 5.00
CA TRP A 375 -13.25 -37.85 5.43
C TRP A 375 -14.11 -38.45 6.55
N THR A 376 -14.28 -37.71 7.64
CA THR A 376 -15.10 -38.16 8.77
C THR A 376 -16.60 -38.03 8.50
N ASN A 377 -17.42 -38.62 9.37
CA ASN A 377 -18.88 -38.43 9.30
C ASN A 377 -19.29 -36.98 9.60
N ASN A 378 -18.52 -36.23 10.40
CA ASN A 378 -18.78 -34.80 10.63
C ASN A 378 -18.41 -33.96 9.38
N ASP A 379 -17.27 -34.25 8.72
CA ASP A 379 -16.91 -33.62 7.44
C ASP A 379 -18.00 -33.81 6.38
N ARG A 380 -18.50 -35.05 6.24
CA ARG A 380 -19.60 -35.42 5.33
C ARG A 380 -20.90 -34.66 5.66
N ASN A 381 -21.28 -34.65 6.93
CA ASN A 381 -22.48 -33.96 7.40
C ASN A 381 -22.40 -32.44 7.18
N MET A 382 -21.25 -31.82 7.47
CA MET A 382 -21.04 -30.38 7.27
C MET A 382 -21.01 -30.00 5.79
N SER A 383 -20.41 -30.84 4.93
CA SER A 383 -20.46 -30.66 3.48
C SER A 383 -21.90 -30.73 2.94
N HIS A 384 -22.67 -31.74 3.35
CA HIS A 384 -24.11 -31.83 3.02
C HIS A 384 -24.92 -30.64 3.56
N PHE A 385 -24.64 -30.18 4.78
CA PHE A 385 -25.28 -29.00 5.36
C PHE A 385 -25.02 -27.74 4.53
N LEU A 386 -23.75 -27.44 4.22
CA LEU A 386 -23.35 -26.26 3.46
C LEU A 386 -23.94 -26.28 2.04
N MET A 387 -23.79 -27.38 1.31
CA MET A 387 -24.36 -27.47 -0.04
C MET A 387 -25.89 -27.32 -0.04
N LYS A 388 -26.59 -27.94 0.92
CA LYS A 388 -28.06 -27.81 1.03
C LYS A 388 -28.49 -26.39 1.44
N ALA A 389 -27.78 -25.75 2.36
CA ALA A 389 -28.05 -24.38 2.78
C ALA A 389 -27.84 -23.38 1.64
N TYR A 390 -26.75 -23.51 0.87
CA TYR A 390 -26.44 -22.64 -0.26
C TYR A 390 -27.46 -22.79 -1.40
N THR A 391 -27.90 -24.02 -1.69
CA THR A 391 -28.84 -24.30 -2.78
C THR A 391 -30.29 -23.95 -2.41
N ASN A 392 -30.70 -24.16 -1.15
CA ASN A 392 -31.92 -23.60 -0.59
C ASN A 392 -31.93 -22.06 -0.68
N PHE A 393 -30.86 -21.40 -0.22
CA PHE A 393 -30.76 -19.95 -0.29
C PHE A 393 -30.83 -19.46 -1.74
N ALA A 394 -30.10 -20.12 -2.65
CA ALA A 394 -30.11 -19.77 -4.07
C ALA A 394 -31.50 -19.91 -4.73
N ARG A 395 -32.32 -20.90 -4.30
CA ARG A 395 -33.69 -21.11 -4.77
C ARG A 395 -34.68 -20.12 -4.14
N PHE A 396 -34.66 -19.97 -2.82
CA PHE A 396 -35.75 -19.39 -2.04
C PHE A 396 -35.43 -18.05 -1.35
N GLY A 397 -34.15 -17.66 -1.27
CA GLY A 397 -33.69 -16.52 -0.48
C GLY A 397 -33.53 -16.80 1.02
N ASN A 398 -33.81 -18.03 1.48
CA ASN A 398 -33.62 -18.50 2.84
C ASN A 398 -32.85 -19.84 2.81
N PRO A 399 -31.70 -19.98 3.51
CA PRO A 399 -30.91 -21.23 3.51
C PRO A 399 -31.61 -22.39 4.20
N THR A 400 -32.52 -22.14 5.14
CA THR A 400 -33.16 -23.16 5.98
C THR A 400 -34.66 -22.91 6.09
N LEU A 401 -35.41 -23.32 5.05
CA LEU A 401 -36.87 -23.46 5.12
C LEU A 401 -37.32 -24.48 6.18
N SER A 402 -36.49 -25.51 6.39
CA SER A 402 -36.54 -26.44 7.52
C SER A 402 -35.14 -26.49 8.15
N GLN A 403 -35.06 -27.00 9.38
CA GLN A 403 -33.76 -27.41 9.94
C GLN A 403 -33.08 -28.44 9.04
N ILE A 404 -31.76 -28.37 8.96
CA ILE A 404 -30.88 -29.30 8.24
C ILE A 404 -29.94 -29.89 9.27
N LEU A 405 -30.07 -31.20 9.55
CA LEU A 405 -29.33 -31.89 10.62
C LEU A 405 -29.52 -31.24 12.02
N GLY A 406 -30.68 -30.63 12.26
CA GLY A 406 -30.99 -29.87 13.48
C GLY A 406 -30.57 -28.39 13.45
N LEU A 407 -29.77 -27.98 12.46
CA LEU A 407 -29.28 -26.61 12.33
C LEU A 407 -30.23 -25.75 11.50
N HIS A 408 -30.44 -24.51 11.92
CA HIS A 408 -31.11 -23.45 11.14
C HIS A 408 -30.28 -22.17 11.14
N PHE A 409 -30.53 -21.29 10.18
CA PHE A 409 -30.07 -19.90 10.20
C PHE A 409 -31.19 -18.99 10.72
N GLU A 410 -30.80 -17.87 11.32
CA GLU A 410 -31.71 -16.76 11.63
C GLU A 410 -31.23 -15.50 10.90
N MET A 411 -32.17 -14.61 10.54
CA MET A 411 -31.82 -13.34 9.88
C MET A 411 -31.13 -12.40 10.87
N ALA A 412 -30.11 -11.69 10.41
CA ALA A 412 -29.56 -10.56 11.13
C ALA A 412 -30.59 -9.41 11.15
N THR A 413 -30.71 -8.73 12.29
CA THR A 413 -31.69 -7.65 12.49
C THR A 413 -31.03 -6.44 13.13
N LYS A 414 -31.63 -5.25 12.96
CA LYS A 414 -31.04 -4.00 13.44
C LYS A 414 -30.83 -4.03 14.96
N GLY A 415 -29.57 -3.87 15.38
CA GLY A 415 -29.13 -3.98 16.78
C GLY A 415 -28.90 -5.41 17.30
N ASN A 416 -29.42 -6.44 16.61
CA ASN A 416 -29.27 -7.85 16.96
C ASN A 416 -28.75 -8.64 15.75
N LEU A 417 -27.43 -8.57 15.53
CA LEU A 417 -26.75 -9.26 14.44
C LEU A 417 -26.57 -10.74 14.80
N ARG A 418 -27.63 -11.51 14.55
CA ARG A 418 -27.64 -12.98 14.69
C ARG A 418 -26.73 -13.62 13.67
N TYR A 419 -26.00 -14.66 14.09
CA TYR A 419 -25.16 -15.46 13.21
C TYR A 419 -25.14 -16.92 13.66
N LEU A 420 -25.01 -17.84 12.70
CA LEU A 420 -24.79 -19.26 12.99
C LEU A 420 -23.30 -19.53 13.24
N ASN A 421 -22.96 -19.94 14.46
CA ASN A 421 -21.62 -20.36 14.82
C ASN A 421 -21.44 -21.83 14.44
N LEU A 422 -20.74 -22.11 13.33
CA LEU A 422 -20.49 -23.47 12.85
C LEU A 422 -19.29 -24.07 13.58
N ASN A 423 -19.58 -24.93 14.55
CA ASN A 423 -18.63 -25.84 15.19
C ASN A 423 -18.83 -27.23 14.55
N THR A 424 -19.05 -28.30 15.32
CA THR A 424 -19.46 -29.60 14.77
C THR A 424 -20.96 -29.61 14.42
N THR A 425 -21.40 -30.61 13.64
CA THR A 425 -22.81 -30.81 13.22
C THR A 425 -23.80 -30.70 14.38
N TYR A 426 -23.42 -31.15 15.59
CA TYR A 426 -24.31 -31.21 16.77
C TYR A 426 -24.02 -30.13 17.83
N ASN A 427 -22.98 -29.31 17.66
CA ASN A 427 -22.57 -28.28 18.62
C ASN A 427 -22.52 -26.87 18.00
N SER A 428 -23.23 -26.69 16.87
CA SER A 428 -23.38 -25.39 16.21
C SER A 428 -24.63 -24.68 16.73
N SER A 429 -24.56 -23.36 16.91
CA SER A 429 -25.60 -22.59 17.61
C SER A 429 -25.74 -21.15 17.07
N ILE A 430 -26.93 -20.56 17.23
CA ILE A 430 -27.14 -19.14 16.94
C ILE A 430 -26.53 -18.30 18.06
N LEU A 431 -25.64 -17.38 17.69
CA LEU A 431 -25.03 -16.39 18.57
C LEU A 431 -25.33 -14.97 18.06
N LEU A 432 -24.96 -13.96 18.83
CA LEU A 432 -25.22 -12.55 18.56
C LEU A 432 -23.91 -11.76 18.49
N ASN A 433 -23.88 -10.75 17.61
CA ASN A 433 -22.93 -9.63 17.68
C ASN A 433 -21.45 -10.07 17.69
N TYR A 434 -21.05 -10.87 16.69
CA TYR A 434 -19.66 -11.31 16.49
C TYR A 434 -18.68 -10.11 16.42
N ARG A 435 -17.61 -10.15 17.22
CA ARG A 435 -16.44 -9.25 17.21
C ARG A 435 -16.75 -7.78 16.91
N GLN A 436 -17.79 -7.24 17.54
CA GLN A 436 -18.30 -5.90 17.23
C GLN A 436 -17.35 -4.79 17.68
N THR A 437 -16.65 -4.97 18.80
CA THR A 437 -15.69 -4.00 19.33
C THR A 437 -14.39 -4.00 18.52
N GLU A 438 -14.03 -5.10 17.87
CA GLU A 438 -12.89 -5.19 16.93
C GLU A 438 -13.29 -4.59 15.57
N SER A 439 -14.48 -4.94 15.07
CA SER A 439 -14.99 -4.41 13.81
C SER A 439 -15.20 -2.88 13.87
N ALA A 440 -15.70 -2.37 15.00
CA ALA A 440 -15.82 -0.92 15.25
C ALA A 440 -14.47 -0.22 15.44
N PHE A 441 -13.42 -0.91 15.92
CA PHE A 441 -12.08 -0.34 15.99
C PHE A 441 -11.57 0.02 14.58
N TRP A 442 -11.73 -0.89 13.62
CA TRP A 442 -11.30 -0.64 12.24
C TRP A 442 -12.24 0.30 11.45
N THR A 443 -13.57 0.17 11.62
CA THR A 443 -14.56 0.92 10.80
C THR A 443 -14.93 2.29 11.35
N TRP A 444 -14.82 2.53 12.67
CA TRP A 444 -15.18 3.82 13.30
C TRP A 444 -14.01 4.50 13.97
N TYR A 445 -13.25 3.82 14.82
CA TYR A 445 -12.20 4.46 15.61
C TYR A 445 -10.98 4.86 14.77
N LEU A 446 -10.36 3.92 14.06
CA LEU A 446 -9.11 4.19 13.33
C LEU A 446 -9.21 5.33 12.28
N PRO A 447 -10.31 5.46 11.50
CA PRO A 447 -10.52 6.62 10.62
C PRO A 447 -10.44 7.98 11.33
N THR A 448 -10.89 8.08 12.59
CA THR A 448 -10.74 9.33 13.36
C THR A 448 -9.29 9.61 13.75
N VAL A 449 -8.51 8.58 14.09
CA VAL A 449 -7.08 8.73 14.45
C VAL A 449 -6.25 9.16 13.24
N ILE A 450 -6.61 8.70 12.03
CA ILE A 450 -5.97 9.07 10.76
C ILE A 450 -6.21 10.55 10.43
N GLY A 451 -7.41 11.07 10.69
CA GLY A 451 -7.79 12.45 10.39
C GLY A 451 -7.31 13.51 11.40
N ILE A 452 -6.89 13.10 12.60
CA ILE A 452 -6.44 14.02 13.64
C ILE A 452 -4.95 14.33 13.46
N ILE A 453 -4.65 15.55 13.03
CA ILE A 453 -3.36 16.20 13.31
C ILE A 453 -3.29 16.34 14.83
N VAL A 454 -2.35 15.65 15.48
CA VAL A 454 -2.07 15.88 16.90
C VAL A 454 -1.54 17.30 17.04
N PRO A 455 -2.19 18.20 17.82
CA PRO A 455 -1.71 19.55 17.98
C PRO A 455 -0.49 19.58 18.90
N THR A 456 0.68 19.31 18.33
CA THR A 456 1.91 19.88 18.84
C THR A 456 1.77 21.40 18.73
N TYR A 457 1.46 22.04 19.85
CA TYR A 457 1.86 23.44 20.02
C TYR A 457 3.35 23.51 19.64
N PRO A 458 3.76 24.36 18.70
CA PRO A 458 5.19 24.58 18.49
C PRO A 458 5.75 25.02 19.85
N PRO A 459 6.89 24.45 20.31
CA PRO A 459 7.45 24.84 21.59
C PRO A 459 7.67 26.35 21.56
N PHE A 460 7.21 27.05 22.60
CA PHE A 460 7.18 28.51 22.65
C PHE A 460 8.61 29.07 22.83
N THR A 461 9.43 28.97 21.78
CA THR A 461 10.78 29.53 21.68
C THR A 461 10.77 30.91 21.02
N GLU A 462 9.60 31.48 20.77
CA GLU A 462 9.44 32.93 20.88
C GLU A 462 9.74 33.31 22.33
N TYR A 463 10.91 33.91 22.56
CA TYR A 463 11.23 34.51 23.85
C TYR A 463 10.26 35.68 24.08
N TRP A 464 9.38 35.55 25.08
CA TRP A 464 8.42 36.59 25.47
C TRP A 464 9.08 37.91 25.93
N TRP A 465 10.42 37.97 25.96
CA TRP A 465 11.20 39.17 26.25
C TRP A 465 12.50 39.28 25.41
N GLU A 466 12.40 39.41 24.10
CA GLU A 466 13.41 40.19 23.35
C GLU A 466 12.87 41.59 23.01
N PRO A 467 12.84 42.54 23.98
CA PRO A 467 12.67 43.94 23.63
C PRO A 467 13.85 44.37 22.76
N LYS A 468 13.56 44.83 21.54
CA LYS A 468 14.60 45.27 20.58
C LYS A 468 15.28 46.58 21.03
N GLU A 469 14.68 47.27 22.00
CA GLU A 469 15.14 48.53 22.56
C GLU A 469 16.54 48.45 23.19
N PRO A 470 16.85 47.60 24.21
CA PRO A 470 18.20 47.50 24.76
C PRO A 470 19.28 47.15 23.72
N LEU A 471 18.98 46.33 22.71
CA LEU A 471 19.93 46.03 21.62
C LEU A 471 20.16 47.25 20.71
N GLN A 472 19.12 48.01 20.38
CA GLN A 472 19.27 49.27 19.63
C GLN A 472 19.98 50.35 20.46
N ILE A 473 19.67 50.48 21.75
CA ILE A 473 20.31 51.42 22.68
C ILE A 473 21.81 51.07 22.82
N ALA A 474 22.16 49.80 22.99
CA ALA A 474 23.55 49.35 23.00
C ALA A 474 24.27 49.64 21.68
N PHE A 475 23.64 49.36 20.53
CA PHE A 475 24.22 49.65 19.21
C PHE A 475 24.48 51.15 19.00
N TRP A 476 23.51 52.01 19.31
CA TRP A 476 23.63 53.46 19.12
C TRP A 476 24.60 54.09 20.14
N THR A 477 24.61 53.65 21.39
CA THR A 477 25.58 54.15 22.40
C THR A 477 27.01 53.75 22.06
N MET A 478 27.27 52.49 21.67
CA MET A 478 28.60 52.05 21.23
C MET A 478 29.06 52.74 19.95
N SER A 479 28.15 53.01 19.00
CA SER A 479 28.46 53.79 17.80
C SER A 479 28.78 55.26 18.13
N GLY A 480 28.00 55.87 19.03
CA GLY A 480 28.19 57.26 19.47
C GLY A 480 29.49 57.48 20.24
N THR A 481 29.83 56.59 21.19
CA THR A 481 31.10 56.68 21.94
C THR A 481 32.31 56.46 21.04
N SER A 482 32.25 55.52 20.08
CA SER A 482 33.30 55.30 19.09
C SER A 482 33.53 56.54 18.22
N LEU A 483 32.46 57.20 17.76
CA LEU A 483 32.55 58.40 16.95
C LEU A 483 33.07 59.60 17.76
N LEU A 484 32.66 59.75 19.03
CA LEU A 484 33.20 60.75 19.95
C LEU A 484 34.72 60.57 20.16
N LEU A 485 35.18 59.34 20.39
CA LEU A 485 36.60 59.02 20.55
C LEU A 485 37.41 59.39 19.30
N ILE A 486 36.88 59.09 18.10
CA ILE A 486 37.52 59.50 16.83
C ILE A 486 37.63 61.04 16.74
N VAL A 487 36.56 61.77 17.07
CA VAL A 487 36.57 63.25 17.09
C VAL A 487 37.59 63.79 18.11
N ILE A 488 37.66 63.20 19.31
CA ILE A 488 38.64 63.57 20.34
C ILE A 488 40.08 63.32 19.86
N VAL A 489 40.35 62.18 19.22
CA VAL A 489 41.68 61.89 18.62
C VAL A 489 42.02 62.91 17.52
N VAL A 490 41.08 63.24 16.63
CA VAL A 490 41.28 64.28 15.60
C VAL A 490 41.55 65.65 16.23
N ILE A 491 40.84 66.03 17.29
CA ILE A 491 41.10 67.27 18.04
C ILE A 491 42.51 67.25 18.66
N PHE A 492 42.92 66.15 19.31
CA PHE A 492 44.29 66.02 19.83
C PHE A 492 45.34 66.09 18.72
N CYS A 493 45.12 65.50 17.55
CA CYS A 493 46.01 65.64 16.39
C CYS A 493 46.08 67.10 15.89
N ILE A 494 44.97 67.85 15.90
CA ILE A 494 44.95 69.28 15.54
C ILE A 494 45.68 70.13 16.58
N LEU A 495 45.44 69.88 17.87
CA LEU A 495 46.10 70.57 18.98
C LEU A 495 47.61 70.29 18.99
N TRP A 496 48.03 69.03 18.84
CA TRP A 496 49.44 68.65 18.68
C TRP A 496 50.07 69.37 17.48
N LYS A 497 49.41 69.37 16.32
CA LYS A 497 49.89 70.03 15.10
C LYS A 497 50.04 71.54 15.29
N ASN A 498 49.13 72.19 16.04
CA ASN A 498 49.20 73.62 16.34
C ASN A 498 50.28 73.94 17.38
N ALA A 499 50.39 73.15 18.46
CA ALA A 499 51.44 73.29 19.47
C ALA A 499 52.83 73.12 18.84
N LYS A 500 53.02 72.10 17.98
CA LYS A 500 54.25 71.95 17.21
C LYS A 500 54.52 73.14 16.27
N ARG A 501 53.47 73.70 15.65
CA ARG A 501 53.58 74.94 14.87
C ARG A 501 53.97 76.18 15.69
N GLN A 502 53.84 76.15 17.01
CA GLN A 502 54.34 77.19 17.92
C GLN A 502 55.76 76.89 18.41
N SER A 503 56.11 75.64 18.74
CA SER A 503 57.51 75.28 19.05
C SER A 503 58.45 75.56 17.88
N ASP A 504 58.03 75.19 16.67
CA ASP A 504 58.80 75.36 15.43
C ASP A 504 58.87 76.85 15.01
N ARG A 505 58.12 77.75 15.68
CA ARG A 505 58.24 79.21 15.54
C ARG A 505 59.14 79.85 16.59
N PHE A 506 59.18 79.32 17.82
CA PHE A 506 60.00 79.87 18.90
C PHE A 506 61.51 79.68 18.69
N TYR A 507 61.91 78.56 18.07
CA TYR A 507 63.32 78.29 17.74
C TYR A 507 63.75 78.83 16.35
N GLY A 508 62.87 79.58 15.66
CA GLY A 508 63.11 80.05 14.30
C GLY A 508 63.70 81.46 14.17
N THR A 509 63.78 82.23 15.27
CA THR A 509 64.14 83.66 15.23
C THR A 509 65.49 84.03 15.86
N ASP A 510 66.03 83.20 16.76
CA ASP A 510 67.13 83.61 17.65
C ASP A 510 68.53 83.10 17.21
N LEU A 511 68.72 82.79 15.92
CA LEU A 511 69.99 82.22 15.43
C LEU A 511 70.51 82.85 14.12
N LEU A 512 70.58 84.19 14.02
CA LEU A 512 71.26 84.85 12.89
C LEU A 512 71.75 86.30 13.16
N MET A 513 72.81 86.46 13.97
CA MET A 513 73.84 87.53 13.94
C MET A 513 75.01 87.04 14.85
N MET A 514 76.23 86.77 14.33
CA MET A 514 77.41 87.68 14.28
C MET A 514 77.89 88.22 15.65
N ALA A 515 79.16 88.12 16.06
CA ALA A 515 80.37 87.45 15.52
C ALA A 515 81.44 87.21 16.64
N GLY A 516 82.61 86.60 16.31
CA GLY A 516 83.72 86.24 17.25
C GLY A 516 84.68 87.41 17.61
N PRO A 517 85.96 87.19 18.01
CA PRO A 517 86.81 85.96 17.91
C PRO A 517 87.58 85.56 19.21
N GLU A 518 88.60 84.69 19.09
CA GLU A 518 89.73 84.43 20.04
C GLU A 518 89.41 83.77 21.42
N GLU A 519 90.26 82.95 22.07
CA GLU A 519 91.50 82.20 21.69
C GLU A 519 91.72 80.96 22.62
N GLN A 520 92.66 80.06 22.26
CA GLN A 520 93.32 79.00 23.07
C GLN A 520 92.50 77.75 23.54
N GLY A 521 93.22 76.62 23.78
CA GLY A 521 92.70 75.27 24.13
C GLY A 521 93.34 74.71 25.42
N PRO A 522 93.59 73.39 25.62
CA PRO A 522 93.51 72.24 24.68
C PRO A 522 92.84 70.94 25.23
N GLU A 523 92.83 69.86 24.42
CA GLU A 523 92.50 68.43 24.74
C GLU A 523 91.06 68.13 25.27
N GLY A 524 90.32 67.05 24.96
CA GLY A 524 90.40 65.84 24.10
C GLY A 524 89.01 65.13 24.13
N ILE A 525 88.72 63.92 23.62
CA ILE A 525 89.41 62.95 22.74
C ILE A 525 88.35 61.92 22.22
N GLU A 526 88.46 61.44 20.97
CA GLU A 526 87.76 60.26 20.35
C GLU A 526 86.18 60.19 20.29
N ASN A 527 85.50 59.50 19.35
CA ASN A 527 85.91 58.74 18.13
C ASN A 527 84.83 58.75 16.99
N ARG A 528 85.15 58.09 15.87
CA ARG A 528 84.47 57.86 14.55
C ARG A 528 83.10 57.10 14.60
N THR A 529 82.24 56.94 13.56
CA THR A 529 82.29 57.19 12.08
C THR A 529 80.88 57.25 11.38
N GLN A 530 80.74 58.05 10.30
CA GLN A 530 80.05 57.85 8.97
C GLN A 530 78.75 56.97 8.81
N SER A 531 77.61 57.45 8.26
CA SER A 531 77.22 57.68 6.82
C SER A 531 76.70 56.42 6.06
N ALA A 532 75.84 56.38 5.01
CA ALA A 532 75.03 57.29 4.13
C ALA A 532 73.83 56.48 3.49
N VAL A 533 72.74 56.95 2.82
CA VAL A 533 72.29 58.17 2.07
C VAL A 533 72.71 58.18 0.56
N LYS A 534 71.92 58.36 -0.53
CA LYS A 534 70.52 58.81 -0.89
C LYS A 534 69.86 57.85 -1.97
N LEU A 535 69.19 58.10 -3.13
CA LEU A 535 68.79 59.29 -3.97
C LEU A 535 67.72 59.02 -5.12
N LYS A 536 66.43 59.47 -4.99
CA LYS A 536 65.51 59.98 -6.08
C LYS A 536 65.05 59.05 -7.26
N ASN A 537 64.09 59.37 -8.18
CA ASN A 537 63.24 60.58 -8.47
C ASN A 537 61.85 60.29 -9.17
N HIS A 538 61.03 61.35 -9.38
CA HIS A 538 59.68 61.46 -10.04
C HIS A 538 59.76 61.74 -11.60
N PRO A 539 58.75 62.24 -12.43
CA PRO A 539 57.44 62.93 -12.14
C PRO A 539 56.22 62.99 -13.17
N VAL A 540 55.16 63.75 -12.79
CA VAL A 540 54.06 64.48 -13.56
C VAL A 540 52.79 63.74 -14.19
N PRO A 541 51.64 64.40 -14.60
CA PRO A 541 50.28 63.98 -14.10
C PRO A 541 49.00 64.10 -15.03
N ASN A 542 47.82 63.73 -14.49
CA ASN A 542 46.44 64.33 -14.68
C ASN A 542 45.71 64.32 -16.06
N PRO A 543 44.36 64.60 -16.16
CA PRO A 543 43.23 64.33 -15.24
C PRO A 543 41.84 63.93 -15.88
N ARG A 544 40.85 63.57 -15.04
CA ARG A 544 39.36 63.77 -15.16
C ARG A 544 38.44 62.91 -16.12
N ARG A 545 37.39 62.34 -15.47
CA ARG A 545 35.92 62.36 -15.77
C ARG A 545 35.15 61.14 -16.37
N SER A 546 34.09 60.76 -15.63
CA SER A 546 32.71 60.35 -16.04
C SER A 546 32.39 59.12 -16.93
N THR A 547 31.85 58.07 -16.28
CA THR A 547 30.54 57.39 -16.52
C THR A 547 29.96 57.23 -17.95
N SER A 548 29.62 55.98 -18.34
CA SER A 548 28.25 55.56 -18.76
C SER A 548 28.12 54.09 -19.23
N THR A 549 27.28 53.28 -18.55
CA THR A 549 26.34 52.22 -19.04
C THR A 549 26.72 51.15 -20.12
N PRO A 550 25.92 50.06 -20.31
CA PRO A 550 26.38 48.81 -20.97
C PRO A 550 25.61 48.39 -22.24
N ALA A 551 26.11 47.36 -22.98
CA ALA A 551 25.34 46.19 -23.46
C ALA A 551 26.17 45.19 -24.33
N SER A 552 25.98 43.89 -24.05
CA SER A 552 26.11 42.66 -24.89
C SER A 552 26.93 42.58 -26.20
N LEU A 553 27.56 41.39 -26.43
CA LEU A 553 27.52 40.69 -27.73
C LEU A 553 27.87 39.18 -27.63
N ARG A 554 27.79 38.47 -28.76
CA ARG A 554 27.53 37.01 -28.90
C ARG A 554 28.74 36.05 -28.78
N SER A 555 28.39 34.84 -28.35
CA SER A 555 28.99 33.51 -28.55
C SER A 555 29.89 33.22 -29.77
N SER A 556 30.88 32.33 -29.58
CA SER A 556 31.44 31.41 -30.59
C SER A 556 31.99 30.13 -29.93
N ASN A 557 32.44 29.12 -30.71
CA ASN A 557 32.50 27.71 -30.26
C ASN A 557 33.82 26.97 -30.64
N SER A 558 34.14 25.90 -29.89
CA SER A 558 34.89 24.67 -30.29
C SER A 558 36.43 24.60 -30.52
N SER A 559 36.96 23.36 -30.36
CA SER A 559 38.21 22.75 -30.93
C SER A 559 39.57 23.11 -30.25
N LEU A 560 40.61 22.26 -30.14
CA LEU A 560 40.93 20.82 -30.40
C LEU A 560 41.68 20.23 -29.14
N LYS A 561 41.92 18.93 -28.85
CA LYS A 561 42.40 17.72 -29.59
C LYS A 561 43.87 17.83 -30.09
N ASP A 562 44.75 16.80 -30.14
CA ASP A 562 44.81 15.40 -29.67
C ASP A 562 46.32 14.98 -29.53
N SER A 563 46.65 13.91 -28.79
CA SER A 563 47.90 13.12 -28.99
C SER A 563 47.73 11.67 -28.44
N VAL A 564 48.43 10.68 -29.04
CA VAL A 564 47.99 9.25 -29.05
C VAL A 564 49.17 8.25 -28.96
N ILE A 565 48.86 6.94 -28.78
CA ILE A 565 49.69 5.70 -28.93
C ILE A 565 50.39 5.27 -27.61
N SER A 566 50.43 4.00 -27.16
CA SER A 566 50.24 2.65 -27.76
C SER A 566 49.46 1.63 -26.88
N SER A 567 49.15 0.44 -27.45
CA SER A 567 48.69 -0.78 -26.73
C SER A 567 49.82 -1.85 -26.68
N PRO A 568 49.70 -2.94 -25.89
CA PRO A 568 49.13 -4.18 -26.47
C PRO A 568 48.36 -5.15 -25.52
N ASN A 569 47.50 -5.98 -26.13
CA ASN A 569 47.09 -7.36 -25.79
C ASN A 569 46.90 -7.82 -24.32
N GLY A 570 45.67 -8.25 -23.99
CA GLY A 570 45.38 -9.16 -22.87
C GLY A 570 43.94 -9.68 -22.81
N ARG A 571 43.70 -10.97 -23.14
CA ARG A 571 42.39 -11.65 -22.95
C ARG A 571 42.38 -12.51 -21.68
N PRO A 572 41.38 -12.39 -20.79
CA PRO A 572 40.95 -13.48 -19.92
C PRO A 572 39.92 -14.38 -20.63
N LYS A 573 39.93 -15.70 -20.35
CA LYS A 573 38.89 -16.65 -20.79
C LYS A 573 37.94 -16.95 -19.62
N THR A 574 36.64 -16.94 -19.85
CA THR A 574 35.64 -17.45 -18.90
C THR A 574 35.53 -18.98 -18.97
N PRO A 575 35.67 -19.73 -17.86
CA PRO A 575 35.42 -21.18 -17.82
C PRO A 575 33.90 -21.50 -17.68
N PRO A 576 33.45 -22.71 -18.07
CA PRO A 576 32.03 -23.03 -18.21
C PRO A 576 31.35 -23.58 -16.94
N ILE A 577 30.03 -23.47 -16.93
CA ILE A 577 29.11 -23.99 -15.90
C ILE A 577 29.20 -25.52 -15.78
N LYS A 578 29.28 -26.04 -14.55
CA LYS A 578 29.05 -27.47 -14.26
C LYS A 578 27.69 -27.68 -13.61
N ARG A 579 26.83 -28.51 -14.22
CA ARG A 579 25.64 -29.06 -13.56
C ARG A 579 26.08 -30.05 -12.47
N ILE A 580 25.51 -29.93 -11.27
CA ILE A 580 25.59 -30.96 -10.24
C ILE A 580 24.36 -31.86 -10.39
N HIS A 581 24.55 -33.08 -10.91
CA HIS A 581 23.57 -34.16 -10.77
C HIS A 581 23.95 -34.97 -9.53
N SER A 582 23.11 -34.94 -8.50
CA SER A 582 23.19 -35.90 -7.38
C SER A 582 22.69 -37.26 -7.86
N LYS A 583 23.61 -38.19 -8.11
CA LYS A 583 23.24 -39.62 -8.27
C LYS A 583 22.72 -40.13 -6.93
N ARG A 584 21.53 -40.74 -6.92
CA ARG A 584 21.15 -41.70 -5.88
C ARG A 584 22.10 -42.91 -5.98
N SER A 585 22.60 -43.38 -4.85
CA SER A 585 23.26 -44.68 -4.75
C SER A 585 22.22 -45.80 -4.84
N SER A 586 22.58 -46.88 -5.53
CA SER A 586 21.79 -48.11 -5.63
C SER A 586 22.55 -49.25 -4.96
N THR A 587 21.97 -49.83 -3.92
CA THR A 587 22.41 -51.08 -3.30
C THR A 587 21.17 -51.90 -2.91
N ASP A 588 21.14 -53.11 -3.46
CA ASP A 588 20.66 -54.35 -2.82
C ASP A 588 19.15 -54.55 -2.55
N THR A 589 18.49 -55.06 -3.61
CA THR A 589 17.69 -56.31 -3.67
C THR A 589 16.46 -56.57 -2.76
N PRO A 590 15.49 -57.40 -3.21
CA PRO A 590 14.16 -57.49 -2.61
C PRO A 590 13.95 -58.67 -1.64
N MET A 591 12.90 -58.58 -0.83
CA MET A 591 12.18 -59.76 -0.31
C MET A 591 10.66 -59.61 -0.42
N THR A 592 10.00 -60.75 -0.50
CA THR A 592 8.59 -60.96 -0.80
C THR A 592 7.67 -60.89 0.42
N ALA A 593 6.41 -60.52 0.18
CA ALA A 593 5.18 -61.00 0.83
C ALA A 593 5.12 -61.09 2.38
N VAL A 594 4.18 -60.34 2.96
CA VAL A 594 2.84 -60.82 3.35
C VAL A 594 1.84 -59.67 3.19
#